data_AF-A0A8H7KBU3-F1
#
_entry.id   AF-A0A8H7KBU3-F1
#
_cell.length_a   1.000
_cell.length_b   1.000
_cell.length_c   1.000
_cell.angle_alpha   90.00
_cell.angle_beta   90.00
_cell.angle_gamma   90.00
#
_symmetry.space_group_name_H-M   'P 1'
#
loop_
_entity.id
_entity.type
_entity.pdbx_description
1 polymer ?
#
loop_
_entity_poly.entity_id
_entity_poly.type
_entity_poly.pdbx_seq_one_letter_code
_entity_poly.pdbx_strand_id
1 'polypeptide(L)'
;MFAETSESMKAEASYPGAVSPPPGDIPHLGNPQDAGRTLGLAVLIGCDILMTIFFAIREYVKVRVTYEILLEDVIHYGVGYHAWEVAPENYSQVLKWLYANSVIYFPTAYFTKITLLLLIGRVFAVKRWVTKSIHIFIVVLLAAHLPVQIIKIVICIPIKACWDPL
;
A
#
# COMPACT_ATOMS: atom_id res chain seq x y z
N MET A 1 12.42 -11.85 59.90
CA MET A 1 11.30 -11.61 58.97
C MET A 1 11.22 -10.16 58.49
N PHE A 2 11.27 -9.14 59.37
CA PHE A 2 11.30 -7.72 58.95
C PHE A 2 12.63 -7.22 58.34
N ALA A 3 13.76 -7.91 58.60
CA ALA A 3 15.06 -7.53 58.03
C ALA A 3 15.19 -7.95 56.55
N GLU A 4 14.75 -9.17 56.21
CA GLU A 4 14.77 -9.75 54.84
C GLU A 4 13.90 -8.97 53.85
N THR A 5 12.78 -8.42 54.31
CA THR A 5 11.89 -7.56 53.52
C THR A 5 12.49 -6.18 53.24
N SER A 6 13.44 -5.71 54.05
CA SER A 6 14.13 -4.42 53.81
C SER A 6 15.27 -4.54 52.78
N GLU A 7 15.92 -5.71 52.71
CA GLU A 7 16.97 -6.00 51.72
C GLU A 7 16.37 -6.28 50.34
N SER A 8 15.24 -7.00 50.27
CA SER A 8 14.52 -7.23 49.00
C SER A 8 14.03 -5.92 48.38
N MET A 9 13.57 -4.96 49.19
CA MET A 9 13.08 -3.66 48.72
C MET A 9 14.21 -2.73 48.23
N LYS A 10 15.43 -2.87 48.77
CA LYS A 10 16.62 -2.16 48.24
C LYS A 10 17.11 -2.74 46.92
N ALA A 11 17.05 -4.06 46.74
CA ALA A 11 17.39 -4.71 45.49
C ALA A 11 16.40 -4.32 44.36
N GLU A 12 15.12 -4.13 44.71
CA GLU A 12 14.07 -3.69 43.80
C GLU A 12 14.23 -2.23 43.34
N ALA A 13 14.69 -1.34 44.23
CA ALA A 13 14.91 0.07 43.91
C ALA A 13 16.17 0.36 43.06
N SER A 14 17.13 -0.57 43.03
CA SER A 14 18.42 -0.40 42.31
C SER A 14 18.48 -1.14 40.97
N TYR A 15 17.42 -1.85 40.59
CA TYR A 15 17.39 -2.61 39.35
C TYR A 15 17.05 -1.69 38.16
N PRO A 16 17.88 -1.60 37.11
CA PRO A 16 17.68 -0.66 36.01
C PRO A 16 16.63 -1.12 34.98
N GLY A 17 15.89 -2.20 35.25
CA GLY A 17 14.80 -2.68 34.38
C GLY A 17 13.47 -1.98 34.67
N ALA A 18 12.55 -2.01 33.70
CA ALA A 18 11.25 -1.33 33.79
C ALA A 18 10.28 -1.96 34.83
N VAL A 19 10.52 -3.21 35.24
CA VAL A 19 9.73 -3.96 36.23
C VAL A 19 10.69 -4.82 37.05
N SER A 20 10.35 -5.06 38.31
CA SER A 20 11.12 -5.94 39.20
C SER A 20 11.08 -7.40 38.74
N PRO A 21 12.19 -8.15 38.85
CA PRO A 21 12.24 -9.54 38.44
C PRO A 21 11.34 -10.41 39.34
N PRO A 22 10.72 -11.48 38.80
CA PRO A 22 10.00 -12.44 39.61
C PRO A 22 10.91 -13.07 40.69
N PRO A 23 10.37 -13.50 41.85
CA PRO A 23 11.16 -14.04 42.94
C PRO A 23 11.99 -15.26 42.49
N GLY A 24 13.32 -15.12 42.49
CA GLY A 24 14.26 -16.22 42.21
C GLY A 24 15.02 -16.13 40.87
N ASP A 25 14.67 -15.20 39.98
CA ASP A 25 15.39 -15.04 38.70
C ASP A 25 16.42 -13.92 38.75
N ILE A 26 17.65 -14.20 38.31
CA ILE A 26 18.73 -13.22 38.13
C ILE A 26 18.54 -12.48 36.79
N PRO A 27 18.33 -11.16 36.79
CA PRO A 27 18.06 -10.44 35.56
C PRO A 27 19.32 -10.24 34.70
N HIS A 28 19.34 -10.87 33.53
CA HIS A 28 20.42 -10.75 32.54
C HIS A 28 20.15 -9.62 31.53
N LEU A 29 20.48 -8.37 31.88
CA LEU A 29 20.27 -7.20 31.01
C LEU A 29 21.21 -7.14 29.80
N GLY A 30 22.41 -7.73 29.90
CA GLY A 30 23.39 -7.76 28.81
C GLY A 30 23.10 -8.79 27.71
N ASN A 31 22.25 -9.80 28.01
CA ASN A 31 21.81 -10.83 27.07
C ASN A 31 20.41 -11.32 27.48
N PRO A 32 19.35 -10.53 27.20
CA PRO A 32 18.00 -10.84 27.64
C PRO A 32 17.49 -12.13 26.98
N GLN A 33 16.89 -13.00 27.80
CA GLN A 33 16.35 -14.28 27.34
C GLN A 33 15.18 -14.05 26.37
N ASP A 34 15.23 -14.69 25.21
CA ASP A 34 14.30 -14.46 24.11
C ASP A 34 12.96 -15.18 24.36
N ALA A 35 12.05 -14.53 25.09
CA ALA A 35 10.75 -15.09 25.48
C ALA A 35 9.70 -15.12 24.34
N GLY A 36 10.12 -14.97 23.07
CA GLY A 36 9.23 -14.96 21.90
C GLY A 36 9.39 -13.76 20.97
N ARG A 37 10.40 -12.90 21.19
CA ARG A 37 10.66 -11.73 20.36
C ARG A 37 11.11 -12.15 18.96
N THR A 38 12.01 -13.12 18.86
CA THR A 38 12.44 -13.67 17.55
C THR A 38 11.28 -14.33 16.79
N LEU A 39 10.41 -15.08 17.48
CA LEU A 39 9.23 -15.69 16.89
C LEU A 39 8.23 -14.63 16.36
N GLY A 40 7.97 -13.58 17.15
CA GLY A 40 7.09 -12.49 16.74
C GLY A 40 7.63 -11.72 15.52
N LEU A 41 8.92 -11.45 15.48
CA LEU A 41 9.57 -10.81 14.32
C LEU A 41 9.52 -11.69 13.08
N ALA A 42 9.79 -12.99 13.22
CA ALA A 42 9.72 -13.94 12.10
C ALA A 42 8.30 -14.02 11.51
N VAL A 43 7.26 -14.04 12.36
CA VAL A 43 5.86 -14.06 11.91
C VAL A 43 5.47 -12.77 11.19
N LEU A 44 5.89 -11.60 11.70
CA LEU A 44 5.61 -10.31 11.06
C LEU A 44 6.26 -10.21 9.66
N ILE A 45 7.53 -10.60 9.55
CA ILE A 45 8.26 -10.59 8.27
C ILE A 45 7.60 -11.57 7.28
N GLY A 46 7.27 -12.79 7.74
CA GLY A 46 6.59 -13.78 6.90
C GLY A 46 5.23 -13.30 6.39
N CYS A 47 4.44 -12.66 7.24
CA CYS A 47 3.16 -12.06 6.85
C CYS A 47 3.33 -10.92 5.85
N ASP A 48 4.33 -10.05 6.03
CA ASP A 48 4.59 -8.95 5.09
C ASP A 48 4.97 -9.49 3.70
N ILE A 49 5.90 -10.45 3.63
CA ILE A 49 6.31 -11.09 2.37
C ILE A 49 5.11 -11.74 1.69
N LEU A 50 4.32 -12.55 2.41
CA LEU A 50 3.16 -13.21 1.84
C LEU A 50 2.16 -12.20 1.24
N MET A 51 1.94 -11.09 1.92
CA MET A 51 1.03 -10.06 1.42
C MET A 51 1.59 -9.30 0.23
N THR A 52 2.91 -9.03 0.19
CA THR A 52 3.54 -8.43 -1.01
C THR A 52 3.38 -9.33 -2.23
N ILE A 53 3.49 -10.65 -2.07
CA ILE A 53 3.30 -11.62 -3.16
C ILE A 53 1.86 -11.58 -3.68
N PHE A 54 0.85 -11.70 -2.80
CA PHE A 54 -0.55 -11.63 -3.22
C PHE A 54 -0.89 -10.30 -3.89
N PHE A 55 -0.31 -9.21 -3.39
CA PHE A 55 -0.51 -7.89 -3.94
C PHE A 55 0.14 -7.74 -5.33
N ALA A 56 1.38 -8.19 -5.49
CA ALA A 56 2.09 -8.20 -6.76
C ALA A 56 1.36 -9.05 -7.81
N ILE A 57 0.81 -10.20 -7.42
CA ILE A 57 -0.03 -11.02 -8.31
C ILE A 57 -1.28 -10.24 -8.75
N ARG A 58 -1.97 -9.58 -7.81
CA ARG A 58 -3.18 -8.82 -8.13
C ARG A 58 -2.90 -7.63 -9.05
N GLU A 59 -1.78 -6.94 -8.84
CA GLU A 59 -1.34 -5.86 -9.70
C GLU A 59 -0.92 -6.38 -11.07
N TYR A 60 -0.13 -7.45 -11.11
CA TYR A 60 0.29 -8.12 -12.34
C TYR A 60 -0.89 -8.55 -13.20
N VAL A 61 -1.89 -9.22 -12.63
CA VAL A 61 -3.08 -9.65 -13.39
C VAL A 61 -3.81 -8.45 -13.98
N LYS A 62 -3.98 -7.37 -13.22
CA LYS A 62 -4.66 -6.15 -13.73
C LYS A 62 -3.85 -5.47 -14.83
N VAL A 63 -2.55 -5.31 -14.63
CA VAL A 63 -1.64 -4.70 -15.60
C VAL A 63 -1.62 -5.53 -16.87
N ARG A 64 -1.49 -6.86 -16.78
CA ARG A 64 -1.48 -7.76 -17.93
C ARG A 64 -2.81 -7.74 -18.67
N VAL A 65 -3.94 -7.90 -17.98
CA VAL A 65 -5.26 -7.86 -18.64
C VAL A 65 -5.49 -6.52 -19.35
N THR A 66 -5.15 -5.41 -18.69
CA THR A 66 -5.34 -4.09 -19.30
C THR A 66 -4.37 -3.85 -20.46
N TYR A 67 -3.13 -4.32 -20.34
CA TYR A 67 -2.10 -4.16 -21.36
C TYR A 67 -2.34 -5.06 -22.57
N GLU A 68 -2.78 -6.31 -22.37
CA GLU A 68 -3.16 -7.24 -23.44
C GLU A 68 -4.34 -6.69 -24.25
N ILE A 69 -5.44 -6.30 -23.58
CA ILE A 69 -6.61 -5.70 -24.25
C ILE A 69 -6.20 -4.45 -25.03
N LEU A 70 -5.40 -3.58 -24.39
CA LEU A 70 -4.92 -2.37 -25.05
C LEU A 70 -4.03 -2.69 -26.24
N LEU A 71 -3.09 -3.62 -26.12
CA LEU A 71 -2.11 -3.93 -27.14
C LEU A 71 -2.77 -4.61 -28.35
N GLU A 72 -3.69 -5.55 -28.13
CA GLU A 72 -4.47 -6.19 -29.20
C GLU A 72 -5.30 -5.16 -29.97
N ASP A 73 -6.07 -4.32 -29.27
CA ASP A 73 -6.90 -3.29 -29.91
C ASP A 73 -6.01 -2.25 -30.63
N VAL A 74 -5.00 -1.71 -29.95
CA VAL A 74 -4.18 -0.61 -30.46
C VAL A 74 -3.29 -1.03 -31.64
N ILE A 75 -2.78 -2.26 -31.66
CA ILE A 75 -2.07 -2.81 -32.82
C ILE A 75 -3.05 -3.05 -33.98
N HIS A 76 -4.26 -3.56 -33.71
CA HIS A 76 -5.26 -3.79 -34.75
C HIS A 76 -5.68 -2.49 -35.46
N TYR A 77 -5.75 -1.38 -34.73
CA TYR A 77 -6.08 -0.06 -35.27
C TYR A 77 -4.88 0.71 -35.86
N GLY A 78 -3.68 0.11 -35.96
CA GLY A 78 -2.58 0.65 -36.76
C GLY A 78 -1.45 1.36 -36.01
N VAL A 79 -1.31 1.15 -34.69
CA VAL A 79 -0.13 1.66 -33.98
C VAL A 79 1.13 0.91 -34.42
N GLY A 80 2.11 1.68 -34.92
CA GLY A 80 3.35 1.19 -35.52
C GLY A 80 3.56 1.68 -36.95
N TYR A 81 2.49 2.09 -37.63
CA TYR A 81 2.54 2.77 -38.92
C TYR A 81 2.76 4.27 -38.74
N HIS A 82 3.26 4.92 -39.79
CA HIS A 82 3.37 6.37 -39.76
C HIS A 82 1.98 7.00 -39.62
N ALA A 83 1.87 8.12 -38.90
CA ALA A 83 0.58 8.71 -38.53
C ALA A 83 -0.32 9.08 -39.74
N TRP A 84 0.26 9.26 -40.93
CA TRP A 84 -0.45 9.54 -42.19
C TRP A 84 -0.88 8.29 -42.98
N GLU A 85 -0.47 7.10 -42.56
CA GLU A 85 -0.85 5.81 -43.17
C GLU A 85 -2.03 5.15 -42.44
N VAL A 86 -2.46 5.72 -41.32
CA VAL A 86 -3.58 5.24 -40.51
C VAL A 86 -4.84 6.01 -40.87
N ALA A 87 -5.92 5.28 -41.14
CA ALA A 87 -7.22 5.88 -41.42
C ALA A 87 -7.67 6.77 -40.22
N PRO A 88 -8.23 7.97 -40.47
CA PRO A 88 -8.59 8.91 -39.41
C PRO A 88 -9.62 8.34 -38.42
N GLU A 89 -10.48 7.43 -38.88
CA GLU A 89 -11.46 6.73 -38.04
C GLU A 89 -10.76 5.82 -37.02
N ASN A 90 -9.72 5.10 -37.45
CA ASN A 90 -8.96 4.17 -36.61
C ASN A 90 -8.09 4.93 -35.59
N TYR A 91 -7.51 6.07 -35.99
CA TYR A 91 -6.75 6.94 -35.10
C TYR A 91 -7.63 7.43 -33.93
N SER A 92 -8.86 7.88 -34.21
CA SER A 92 -9.79 8.33 -33.17
C SER A 92 -10.15 7.23 -32.17
N GLN A 93 -10.21 5.96 -32.61
CA GLN A 93 -10.50 4.81 -31.74
C GLN A 93 -9.33 4.48 -30.81
N VAL A 94 -8.10 4.50 -31.33
CA VAL A 94 -6.87 4.30 -30.54
C VAL A 94 -6.77 5.33 -29.42
N LEU A 95 -6.98 6.61 -29.73
CA LEU A 95 -6.85 7.64 -28.71
C LEU A 95 -7.97 7.54 -27.64
N LYS A 96 -9.20 7.17 -28.02
CA LYS A 96 -10.29 6.89 -27.06
C LYS A 96 -9.91 5.76 -26.10
N TRP A 97 -9.35 4.66 -26.61
CA TRP A 97 -8.90 3.53 -25.80
C TRP A 97 -7.73 3.91 -24.87
N LEU A 98 -6.74 4.63 -25.37
CA LEU A 98 -5.62 5.12 -24.57
C LEU A 98 -6.07 6.06 -23.46
N TYR A 99 -7.03 6.93 -23.75
CA TYR A 99 -7.61 7.81 -22.76
C TYR A 99 -8.40 7.06 -21.70
N ALA A 100 -9.28 6.14 -22.10
CA ALA A 100 -10.05 5.29 -21.19
C ALA A 100 -9.12 4.51 -20.25
N ASN A 101 -8.05 3.90 -20.79
CA ASN A 101 -7.02 3.23 -20.01
C ASN A 101 -6.36 4.19 -19.00
N SER A 102 -5.97 5.39 -19.45
CA SER A 102 -5.37 6.39 -18.58
C SER A 102 -6.36 6.94 -17.53
N VAL A 103 -7.67 6.81 -17.70
CA VAL A 103 -8.66 7.21 -16.68
C VAL A 103 -8.82 6.09 -15.65
N ILE A 104 -8.76 4.83 -16.07
CA ILE A 104 -8.91 3.65 -15.20
C ILE A 104 -7.63 3.33 -14.41
N TYR A 105 -6.46 3.61 -14.97
CA TYR A 105 -5.17 3.31 -14.36
C TYR A 105 -4.94 4.09 -13.05
N PHE A 106 -5.27 5.39 -13.03
CA PHE A 106 -5.07 6.28 -11.87
C PHE A 106 -5.88 5.86 -10.62
N PRO A 107 -7.20 5.59 -10.69
CA PRO A 107 -7.95 5.08 -9.54
C PRO A 107 -7.47 3.69 -9.14
N THR A 108 -7.07 2.85 -10.10
CA THR A 108 -6.52 1.52 -9.79
C THR A 108 -5.23 1.62 -8.97
N ALA A 109 -4.32 2.53 -9.34
CA ALA A 109 -3.08 2.84 -8.62
C ALA A 109 -3.30 3.55 -7.26
N TYR A 110 -4.49 4.10 -7.04
CA TYR A 110 -4.92 4.62 -5.73
C TYR A 110 -5.46 3.49 -4.84
N PHE A 111 -6.34 2.65 -5.37
CA PHE A 111 -6.90 1.49 -4.67
C PHE A 111 -5.81 0.52 -4.18
N THR A 112 -4.72 0.40 -4.93
CA THR A 112 -3.53 -0.34 -4.50
C THR A 112 -2.88 0.27 -3.26
N LYS A 113 -2.63 1.58 -3.25
CA LYS A 113 -2.10 2.29 -2.06
C LYS A 113 -3.00 2.12 -0.85
N ILE A 114 -4.32 2.15 -1.03
CA ILE A 114 -5.29 1.91 0.05
C ILE A 114 -5.23 0.48 0.55
N THR A 115 -5.13 -0.50 -0.34
CA THR A 115 -4.98 -1.91 0.04
C THR A 115 -3.69 -2.10 0.85
N LEU A 116 -2.60 -1.47 0.43
CA LEU A 116 -1.32 -1.48 1.16
C LEU A 116 -1.42 -0.83 2.54
N LEU A 117 -2.04 0.36 2.62
CA LEU A 117 -2.27 1.09 3.88
C LEU A 117 -3.18 0.33 4.87
N LEU A 118 -4.20 -0.37 4.36
CA LEU A 118 -5.09 -1.18 5.20
C LEU A 118 -4.39 -2.45 5.69
N LEU A 119 -3.55 -3.04 4.85
CA LEU A 119 -2.78 -4.22 5.20
C LEU A 119 -1.77 -3.92 6.32
N ILE A 120 -0.99 -2.84 6.17
CA ILE A 120 -0.02 -2.41 7.19
C ILE A 120 -0.74 -2.01 8.49
N GLY A 121 -1.92 -1.40 8.38
CA GLY A 121 -2.78 -1.09 9.52
C GLY A 121 -3.33 -2.32 10.25
N ARG A 122 -3.58 -3.42 9.52
CA ARG A 122 -3.97 -4.71 10.11
C ARG A 122 -2.79 -5.34 10.86
N VAL A 123 -1.57 -5.27 10.31
CA VAL A 123 -0.36 -5.78 10.97
C VAL A 123 -0.07 -5.03 12.28
N PHE A 124 -0.22 -3.71 12.29
CA PHE A 124 0.00 -2.88 13.48
C PHE A 124 -1.27 -2.62 14.31
N ALA A 125 -2.32 -3.42 14.14
CA ALA A 125 -3.60 -3.26 14.83
C ALA A 125 -3.51 -3.31 16.37
N VAL A 126 -2.35 -3.65 16.92
CA VAL A 126 -2.00 -3.56 18.34
C VAL A 126 -2.22 -2.16 18.93
N LYS A 127 -2.11 -1.07 18.14
CA LYS A 127 -2.31 0.29 18.63
C LYS A 127 -3.53 0.98 18.00
N ARG A 128 -4.61 1.14 18.78
CA ARG A 128 -5.87 1.79 18.34
C ARG A 128 -5.69 3.21 17.79
N TRP A 129 -4.71 3.98 18.30
CA TRP A 129 -4.40 5.32 17.81
C TRP A 129 -3.86 5.28 16.37
N VAL A 130 -3.01 4.29 16.05
CA VAL A 130 -2.41 4.11 14.73
C VAL A 130 -3.50 3.75 13.69
N THR A 131 -4.43 2.87 14.05
CA THR A 131 -5.55 2.50 13.17
C THR A 131 -6.45 3.69 12.82
N LYS A 132 -6.69 4.61 13.77
CA LYS A 132 -7.45 5.84 13.52
C LYS A 132 -6.69 6.79 12.60
N SER A 133 -5.40 6.98 12.80
CA SER A 133 -4.55 7.79 11.91
C SER A 133 -4.53 7.25 10.47
N ILE A 134 -4.45 5.93 10.29
CA ILE A 134 -4.49 5.29 8.96
C ILE A 134 -5.83 5.55 8.27
N HIS A 135 -6.95 5.41 8.97
CA HIS A 135 -8.27 5.64 8.38
C HIS A 135 -8.46 7.11 7.96
N ILE A 136 -8.00 8.05 8.78
CA ILE A 136 -8.01 9.48 8.46
C ILE A 136 -7.11 9.75 7.23
N PHE A 137 -5.92 9.16 7.20
CA PHE A 137 -4.99 9.32 6.08
C PHE A 137 -5.55 8.75 4.76
N ILE A 138 -6.26 7.62 4.81
CA ILE A 138 -6.99 7.05 3.66
C ILE A 138 -8.05 8.04 3.14
N VAL A 139 -8.85 8.63 4.03
CA VAL A 139 -9.89 9.59 3.63
C VAL A 139 -9.28 10.87 3.06
N VAL A 140 -8.18 11.37 3.64
CA VAL A 140 -7.46 12.54 3.13
C VAL A 140 -6.85 12.27 1.76
N LEU A 141 -6.21 11.11 1.58
CA LEU A 141 -5.67 10.71 0.27
C LEU A 141 -6.79 10.58 -0.77
N LEU A 142 -7.96 10.03 -0.40
CA LEU A 142 -9.13 9.95 -1.27
C LEU A 142 -9.58 11.35 -1.70
N ALA A 143 -9.77 12.24 -0.73
CA ALA A 143 -10.23 13.59 -0.95
C ALA A 143 -9.22 14.43 -1.76
N ALA A 144 -7.92 14.12 -1.69
CA ALA A 144 -6.90 14.76 -2.51
C ALA A 144 -6.82 14.16 -3.93
N HIS A 145 -7.05 12.86 -4.10
CA HIS A 145 -6.95 12.20 -5.41
C HIS A 145 -8.21 12.33 -6.26
N LEU A 146 -9.40 12.38 -5.65
CA LEU A 146 -10.68 12.54 -6.35
C LEU A 146 -10.72 13.82 -7.22
N PRO A 147 -10.37 15.01 -6.70
CA PRO A 147 -10.36 16.24 -7.48
C PRO A 147 -9.40 16.16 -8.68
N VAL A 148 -8.23 15.55 -8.52
CA VAL A 148 -7.26 15.38 -9.61
C VAL A 148 -7.84 14.53 -10.75
N GLN A 149 -8.56 13.44 -10.41
CA GLN A 149 -9.24 12.63 -11.41
C GLN A 149 -10.38 13.38 -12.09
N ILE A 150 -11.19 14.12 -11.31
CA ILE A 150 -12.28 14.93 -11.84
C ILE A 150 -11.75 16.02 -12.78
N ILE A 151 -10.68 16.71 -12.39
CA ILE A 151 -10.02 17.74 -13.21
C ILE A 151 -9.55 17.15 -14.54
N LYS A 152 -8.93 15.97 -14.53
CA LYS A 152 -8.49 15.28 -15.77
C LYS A 152 -9.66 14.96 -16.70
N ILE A 153 -10.81 14.57 -16.14
CA ILE A 153 -12.03 14.27 -16.91
C ILE A 153 -12.64 15.56 -17.48
N VAL A 154 -12.69 16.63 -16.67
CA VAL A 154 -13.33 17.90 -17.04
C VAL A 154 -12.50 18.75 -18.01
N ILE A 155 -11.17 18.77 -17.89
CA ILE A 155 -10.29 19.48 -18.84
C ILE A 155 -10.42 18.89 -20.25
N CYS A 156 -10.68 17.60 -20.35
CA CYS A 156 -10.95 16.95 -21.61
C CYS A 156 -12.40 17.18 -22.07
N ILE A 157 -13.18 18.13 -21.57
CA ILE A 157 -14.49 18.48 -22.14
C ILE A 157 -14.30 19.71 -23.04
N PRO A 158 -14.47 19.60 -24.38
CA PRO A 158 -15.03 18.48 -25.12
C PRO A 158 -13.99 17.42 -25.46
N ILE A 159 -14.32 16.16 -25.14
CA ILE A 159 -13.43 15.00 -25.37
C ILE A 159 -13.06 14.91 -26.86
N LYS A 160 -14.00 15.35 -27.69
CA LYS A 160 -13.91 15.41 -29.15
C LYS A 160 -12.76 16.27 -29.65
N ALA A 161 -12.38 17.36 -28.95
CA ALA A 161 -11.25 18.20 -29.35
C ALA A 161 -9.89 17.48 -29.25
N CYS A 162 -9.82 16.35 -28.55
CA CYS A 162 -8.59 15.56 -28.46
C CYS A 162 -8.37 14.63 -29.68
N TRP A 163 -9.41 14.41 -30.50
CA TRP A 163 -9.35 13.46 -31.63
C TRP A 163 -9.98 13.95 -32.93
N ASP A 164 -10.66 15.10 -32.93
CA ASP A 164 -11.14 15.71 -34.16
C ASP A 164 -9.95 16.36 -34.90
N PRO A 165 -9.64 15.93 -36.14
CA PRO A 165 -8.75 16.72 -36.99
C PRO A 165 -9.43 18.07 -37.30
N LEU A 166 -8.66 19.16 -37.14
CA LEU A 166 -9.05 20.51 -37.58
C LEU A 166 -9.38 20.54 -39.07
#